data_AF-A0A3M1EV57-F1
#
_entry.id   AF-A0A3M1EV57-F1
#
_cell.length_a   1.000
_cell.length_b   1.000
_cell.length_c   1.000
_cell.angle_alpha   90.00
_cell.angle_beta   90.00
_cell.angle_gamma   90.00
#
_symmetry.space_group_name_H-M   'P 1'
#
loop_
_entity.id
_entity.type
_entity.pdbx_description
1 polymer ?
#
loop_
_entity_poly.entity_id
_entity_poly.type
_entity_poly.pdbx_seq_one_letter_code
_entity_poly.pdbx_strand_id
1 'polypeptide(L)'
;MVSFGIILFMHTRIAQLADKTVEATTLVAVLTIPLFFNPYSARVFEGEKVSLLRALATLSAAAWLARYLESRDHSTDQPGTSLWRQPVVLAALVIGLVTIVAGLTSITPRLSLWGSYQRGQGIITTLGYLVLFLATVTTFAGRDSRRRLVGVTLAASLPVALLAMLQFAGLNPVPLQSLDPSRVFGTLSNPIFLGAYLVLVIPLTLAQIARYAILSHEIQWGGLLACIVLLTLQLAAVVFSGSRGPLLGVAAGVFLFLYLLALQARRRGPAAGLLAIAVFALIFLALFNMPNSPLAPLRSVPILGRFGQGLGGGSEQVRVLIWQGIVERFAGEPGRLALGFGPESTHAALLSTYQPELRRLEPERLPDRAHNVFFEALVTSGLAGVVGLLLLF
;
A
#
# COMPACT_ATOMS: atom_id res chain seq x y z
N MET A 1 30.67 14.26 -7.63
CA MET A 1 31.39 13.42 -6.63
C MET A 1 31.17 14.07 -5.28
N VAL A 2 30.20 13.58 -4.50
CA VAL A 2 30.00 14.01 -3.11
C VAL A 2 30.54 12.85 -2.29
N SER A 3 31.67 13.08 -1.63
CA SER A 3 32.32 12.11 -0.77
C SER A 3 31.40 11.87 0.43
N PHE A 4 30.78 10.68 0.49
CA PHE A 4 30.14 10.20 1.70
C PHE A 4 31.27 9.91 2.69
N GLY A 5 31.47 10.81 3.65
CA GLY A 5 32.35 10.57 4.77
C GLY A 5 31.85 9.33 5.54
N ILE A 6 32.56 8.22 5.38
CA ILE A 6 32.50 7.10 6.31
C ILE A 6 33.20 7.59 7.58
N ILE A 7 32.43 8.16 8.50
CA ILE A 7 32.92 8.40 9.86
C ILE A 7 32.83 7.06 10.57
N LEU A 8 34.00 6.45 10.83
CA LEU A 8 34.14 5.35 11.77
C LEU A 8 33.72 5.87 13.16
N PHE A 9 32.44 5.73 13.50
CA PHE A 9 32.04 5.78 14.90
C PHE A 9 32.73 4.60 15.60
N MET A 10 33.33 4.85 16.76
CA MET A 10 33.52 3.79 17.74
C MET A 10 32.13 3.35 18.20
N HIS A 11 31.47 2.54 17.38
CA HIS A 11 30.16 2.01 17.71
C HIS A 11 30.35 1.05 18.87
N THR A 12 29.88 1.47 20.03
CA THR A 12 29.61 0.57 21.14
C THR A 12 28.81 -0.64 20.66
N ARG A 13 28.93 -1.76 21.37
CA ARG A 13 28.24 -3.01 21.00
C ARG A 13 26.71 -2.84 20.98
N ILE A 14 26.16 -1.95 21.80
CA ILE A 14 24.72 -1.69 21.90
C ILE A 14 24.23 -0.94 20.65
N ALA A 15 24.94 0.09 20.18
CA ALA A 15 24.58 0.83 18.97
C ALA A 15 24.62 -0.07 17.74
N GLN A 16 25.63 -0.94 17.62
CA GLN A 16 25.71 -1.90 16.52
C GLN A 16 24.56 -2.92 16.57
N LEU A 17 24.20 -3.38 17.77
CA LEU A 17 23.08 -4.30 17.96
C LEU A 17 21.77 -3.61 17.57
N ALA A 18 21.54 -2.39 18.03
CA ALA A 18 20.36 -1.60 17.71
C ALA A 18 20.20 -1.39 16.20
N ASP A 19 21.27 -1.01 15.49
CA ASP A 19 21.24 -0.83 14.03
C ASP A 19 20.88 -2.14 13.30
N LYS A 20 21.49 -3.26 13.72
CA LYS A 20 21.16 -4.58 13.17
C LYS A 20 19.74 -5.00 13.50
N THR A 21 19.22 -4.67 14.68
CA THR A 21 17.85 -4.97 15.08
C THR A 21 16.86 -4.21 14.19
N VAL A 22 17.07 -2.91 13.94
CA VAL A 22 16.19 -2.10 13.07
C VAL A 22 16.23 -2.61 11.62
N GLU A 23 17.41 -2.99 11.12
CA GLU A 23 17.52 -3.61 9.79
C GLU A 23 16.75 -4.93 9.75
N ALA A 24 16.98 -5.80 10.73
CA ALA A 24 16.36 -7.12 10.82
C ALA A 24 14.84 -7.04 10.94
N THR A 25 14.29 -6.19 11.81
CA THR A 25 12.84 -6.05 11.98
C THR A 25 12.17 -5.56 10.70
N THR A 26 12.80 -4.66 9.96
CA THR A 26 12.29 -4.17 8.67
C THR A 26 12.29 -5.27 7.61
N LEU A 27 13.39 -6.01 7.48
CA LEU A 27 13.48 -7.13 6.52
C LEU A 27 12.50 -8.25 6.88
N VAL A 28 12.39 -8.58 8.17
CA VAL A 28 11.42 -9.55 8.68
C VAL A 28 10.00 -9.08 8.41
N ALA A 29 9.68 -7.79 8.62
CA ALA A 29 8.35 -7.25 8.34
C ALA A 29 7.97 -7.42 6.86
N VAL A 30 8.86 -7.03 5.95
CA VAL A 30 8.65 -7.16 4.50
C VAL A 30 8.52 -8.62 4.07
N LEU A 31 9.26 -9.53 4.70
CA LEU A 31 9.18 -10.95 4.39
C LEU A 31 7.91 -11.60 4.94
N THR A 32 7.60 -11.36 6.21
CA THR A 32 6.65 -12.17 6.97
C THR A 32 5.23 -11.64 6.90
N ILE A 33 5.00 -10.33 6.92
CA ILE A 33 3.65 -9.75 6.90
C ILE A 33 2.83 -10.22 5.68
N PRO A 34 3.35 -10.22 4.44
CA PRO A 34 2.56 -10.71 3.32
C PRO A 34 2.31 -12.23 3.38
N LEU A 35 3.15 -13.00 4.10
CA LEU A 35 3.08 -14.46 4.18
C LEU A 35 2.32 -14.99 5.38
N PHE A 36 2.25 -14.21 6.46
CA PHE A 36 1.76 -14.67 7.74
C PHE A 36 0.24 -14.72 7.77
N PHE A 37 -0.30 -15.86 8.16
CA PHE A 37 -1.71 -16.07 8.48
C PHE A 37 -1.80 -17.30 9.40
N ASN A 38 -2.87 -17.38 10.20
CA ASN A 38 -3.09 -18.49 11.13
C ASN A 38 -4.46 -19.12 10.86
N PRO A 39 -4.54 -20.31 10.23
CA PRO A 39 -5.82 -20.95 9.91
C PRO A 39 -6.63 -21.38 11.16
N TYR A 40 -5.99 -21.41 12.34
CA TYR A 40 -6.65 -21.74 13.60
C TYR A 40 -7.16 -20.51 14.36
N SER A 41 -6.89 -19.31 13.86
CA SER A 41 -7.36 -18.05 14.48
C SER A 41 -8.73 -17.65 13.92
N ALA A 42 -9.58 -17.07 14.78
CA ALA A 42 -10.84 -16.46 14.35
C ALA A 42 -10.63 -15.32 13.33
N ARG A 43 -9.44 -14.70 13.33
CA ARG A 43 -9.05 -13.64 12.39
C ARG A 43 -7.85 -14.10 11.56
N VAL A 44 -8.08 -15.14 10.75
CA VAL A 44 -7.05 -15.89 10.00
C VAL A 44 -5.94 -15.02 9.39
N PHE A 45 -6.29 -13.86 8.82
CA PHE A 45 -5.35 -13.00 8.10
C PHE A 45 -5.07 -11.66 8.78
N GLU A 46 -6.04 -10.74 8.80
CA GLU A 46 -5.82 -9.33 9.17
C GLU A 46 -5.31 -9.16 10.62
N GLY A 47 -5.97 -9.82 11.57
CA GLY A 47 -5.63 -9.67 12.99
C GLY A 47 -4.22 -10.14 13.33
N GLU A 48 -3.80 -11.24 12.72
CA GLU A 48 -2.48 -11.85 12.90
C GLU A 48 -1.37 -10.95 12.31
N LYS A 49 -1.60 -10.42 11.10
CA LYS A 49 -0.65 -9.51 10.43
C LYS A 49 -0.48 -8.20 11.17
N VAL A 50 -1.57 -7.61 11.66
CA VAL A 50 -1.52 -6.38 12.45
C VAL A 50 -0.76 -6.59 13.75
N SER A 51 -0.99 -7.72 14.42
CA SER A 51 -0.29 -8.04 15.68
C SER A 51 1.22 -8.21 15.45
N LEU A 52 1.60 -8.95 14.39
CA LEU A 52 3.00 -9.10 13.98
C LEU A 52 3.64 -7.76 13.63
N LEU A 53 2.95 -6.91 12.85
CA LEU A 53 3.44 -5.59 12.50
C LEU A 53 3.66 -4.72 13.74
N ARG A 54 2.71 -4.69 14.68
CA ARG A 54 2.84 -3.92 15.93
C ARG A 54 4.03 -4.41 16.76
N ALA A 55 4.24 -5.72 16.85
CA ALA A 55 5.38 -6.30 17.56
C ALA A 55 6.72 -5.87 16.91
N LEU A 56 6.85 -6.02 15.59
CA LEU A 56 8.06 -5.63 14.85
C LEU A 56 8.33 -4.12 14.91
N ALA A 57 7.27 -3.30 14.81
CA ALA A 57 7.39 -1.85 14.96
C ALA A 57 7.83 -1.47 16.38
N THR A 58 7.28 -2.11 17.41
CA THR A 58 7.67 -1.86 18.81
C THR A 58 9.14 -2.23 19.06
N LEU A 59 9.59 -3.38 18.54
CA LEU A 59 11.00 -3.78 18.61
C LEU A 59 11.91 -2.79 17.88
N SER A 60 11.49 -2.30 16.71
CA SER A 60 12.23 -1.29 15.94
C SER A 60 12.33 0.03 16.71
N ALA A 61 11.23 0.49 17.31
CA ALA A 61 11.19 1.69 18.12
C ALA A 61 12.10 1.58 19.36
N ALA A 62 12.06 0.44 20.05
CA ALA A 62 12.91 0.18 21.21
C ALA A 62 14.40 0.18 20.84
N ALA A 63 14.76 -0.46 19.73
CA ALA A 63 16.14 -0.48 19.23
C ALA A 63 16.62 0.94 18.87
N TRP A 64 15.79 1.74 18.21
CA TRP A 64 16.11 3.13 17.94
C TRP A 64 16.26 3.98 19.18
N LEU A 65 15.39 3.81 20.17
CA LEU A 65 15.51 4.53 21.43
C LEU A 65 16.84 4.20 22.11
N ALA A 66 17.23 2.92 22.14
CA ALA A 66 18.52 2.50 22.68
C ALA A 66 19.69 3.17 21.95
N ARG A 67 19.67 3.17 20.60
CA ARG A 67 20.67 3.88 19.79
C ARG A 67 20.72 5.38 20.09
N TYR A 68 19.56 6.01 20.20
CA TYR A 68 19.46 7.45 20.46
C TYR A 68 20.05 7.82 21.83
N LEU A 69 19.68 7.08 22.88
CA LEU A 69 20.19 7.31 24.24
C LEU A 69 21.70 7.15 24.30
N GLU A 70 22.26 6.16 23.61
CA GLU A 70 23.70 5.93 23.59
C GLU A 70 24.49 6.98 22.79
N SER A 71 23.89 7.52 21.73
CA SER A 71 24.48 8.61 20.95
C SER A 71 24.52 9.95 21.70
N ARG A 72 23.64 10.14 22.70
CA ARG A 72 23.67 11.35 23.57
C ARG A 72 24.87 11.39 24.50
N ASP A 73 25.31 10.23 25.00
CA ASP A 73 26.43 10.15 25.95
C ASP A 73 27.80 10.39 25.28
N HIS A 74 27.89 10.20 23.96
CA HIS A 74 29.13 10.37 23.19
C HIS A 74 29.05 11.59 22.27
N SER A 75 28.75 12.76 22.84
CA SER A 75 28.52 14.00 22.12
C SER A 75 29.73 14.42 21.27
N THR A 76 29.66 14.13 19.98
CA THR A 76 30.20 15.00 18.93
C THR A 76 29.07 15.26 17.94
N ASP A 77 28.50 16.45 18.07
CA ASP A 77 27.47 17.00 17.20
C ASP A 77 27.88 16.90 15.73
N GLN A 78 27.07 16.21 14.93
CA GLN A 78 26.58 16.82 13.69
C GLN A 78 25.10 16.47 13.53
N PRO A 79 24.22 17.47 13.39
CA PRO A 79 22.82 17.21 13.18
C PRO A 79 22.65 16.68 11.75
N GLY A 80 22.18 15.44 11.61
CA GLY A 80 21.68 14.87 10.36
C GLY A 80 20.37 15.56 9.92
N THR A 81 20.38 16.89 9.76
CA THR A 81 19.20 17.72 9.45
C THR A 81 18.68 17.55 8.02
N SER A 82 19.39 16.82 7.16
CA SER A 82 18.95 16.62 5.77
C SER A 82 17.75 15.67 5.66
N LEU A 83 17.70 14.61 6.48
CA LEU A 83 16.64 13.60 6.39
C LEU A 83 15.28 14.16 6.84
N TRP A 84 15.27 14.87 7.95
CA TRP A 84 14.06 15.47 8.53
C TRP A 84 13.47 16.60 7.68
N ARG A 85 14.21 17.09 6.69
CA ARG A 85 13.76 18.08 5.71
C ARG A 85 13.22 17.47 4.42
N GLN A 86 13.28 16.14 4.27
CA GLN A 86 12.74 15.48 3.08
C GLN A 86 11.20 15.59 3.08
N PRO A 87 10.58 16.07 1.99
CA PRO A 87 9.13 16.27 1.94
C PRO A 87 8.31 15.03 2.33
N VAL A 88 8.73 13.85 1.88
CA VAL A 88 8.06 12.57 2.19
C VAL A 88 8.12 12.24 3.69
N VAL A 89 9.24 12.54 4.35
CA VAL A 89 9.38 12.34 5.81
C VAL A 89 8.47 13.31 6.56
N LEU A 90 8.45 14.58 6.16
CA LEU A 90 7.56 15.58 6.74
C LEU A 90 6.08 15.20 6.56
N ALA A 91 5.68 14.76 5.36
CA ALA A 91 4.33 14.31 5.08
C ALA A 91 3.93 13.12 5.98
N ALA A 92 4.81 12.12 6.14
CA ALA A 92 4.56 10.98 7.02
C ALA A 92 4.41 11.40 8.50
N LEU A 93 5.22 12.34 8.97
CA LEU A 93 5.12 12.89 10.32
C LEU A 93 3.81 13.68 10.52
N VAL A 94 3.39 14.47 9.52
CA VAL A 94 2.11 15.18 9.53
C VAL A 94 0.96 14.20 9.63
N ILE A 95 0.95 13.12 8.83
CA ILE A 95 -0.07 12.07 8.90
C ILE A 95 -0.11 11.44 10.30
N GLY A 96 1.04 11.12 10.89
CA GLY A 96 1.13 10.58 12.24
C GLY A 96 0.56 11.54 13.30
N LEU A 97 0.95 12.82 13.25
CA LEU A 97 0.46 13.84 14.16
C LEU A 97 -1.05 14.06 14.03
N VAL A 98 -1.54 14.22 12.80
CA VAL A 98 -2.96 14.40 12.51
C VAL A 98 -3.77 13.19 12.99
N THR A 99 -3.26 11.97 12.80
CA THR A 99 -3.91 10.74 13.30
C THR A 99 -4.04 10.75 14.82
N ILE A 100 -3.02 11.19 15.55
CA ILE A 100 -3.07 11.32 17.01
C ILE A 100 -4.11 12.37 17.41
N VAL A 101 -4.04 13.57 16.83
CA VAL A 101 -4.94 14.69 17.17
C VAL A 101 -6.40 14.33 16.87
N ALA A 102 -6.69 13.76 15.69
CA ALA A 102 -8.02 13.28 15.33
C ALA A 102 -8.51 12.18 16.29
N GLY A 103 -7.59 11.32 16.75
CA GLY A 103 -7.83 10.31 17.77
C GLY A 103 -8.25 10.87 19.13
N LEU A 104 -7.62 11.97 19.57
CA LEU A 104 -7.97 12.65 20.83
C LEU A 104 -9.37 13.27 20.77
N THR A 105 -9.80 13.74 19.60
CA THR A 105 -11.14 14.31 19.37
C THR A 105 -12.16 13.29 18.87
N SER A 106 -11.81 11.99 18.87
CA SER A 106 -12.62 10.94 18.26
C SER A 106 -13.98 10.74 18.96
N ILE A 107 -15.01 10.42 18.17
CA ILE A 107 -16.32 9.98 18.71
C ILE A 107 -16.27 8.56 19.28
N THR A 108 -15.23 7.79 18.95
CA THR A 108 -15.02 6.42 19.43
C THR A 108 -13.56 6.21 19.88
N PRO A 109 -13.09 6.85 20.97
CA PRO A 109 -11.65 6.91 21.32
C PRO A 109 -10.97 5.55 21.46
N ARG A 110 -11.63 4.57 22.11
CA ARG A 110 -11.09 3.21 22.27
C ARG A 110 -10.93 2.49 20.92
N LEU A 111 -11.91 2.65 20.03
CA LEU A 111 -11.86 2.09 18.68
C LEU A 111 -10.78 2.78 17.86
N SER A 112 -10.64 4.09 17.96
CA SER A 112 -9.58 4.83 17.28
C SER A 112 -8.20 4.44 17.75
N LEU A 113 -7.99 4.18 19.04
CA LEU A 113 -6.69 3.79 19.57
C LEU A 113 -6.26 2.39 19.08
N TRP A 114 -7.14 1.40 19.25
CA TRP A 114 -6.82 -0.02 19.02
C TRP A 114 -7.17 -0.52 17.62
N GLY A 115 -8.07 0.16 16.94
CA GLY A 115 -8.72 -0.31 15.72
C GLY A 115 -9.85 -1.30 15.96
N SER A 116 -10.65 -1.51 14.92
CA SER A 116 -11.75 -2.46 14.90
C SER A 116 -11.27 -3.91 15.04
N TYR A 117 -12.16 -4.78 15.53
CA TYR A 117 -11.85 -6.21 15.65
C TYR A 117 -11.42 -6.82 14.31
N GLN A 118 -12.09 -6.42 13.22
CA GLN A 118 -11.86 -6.96 11.88
C GLN A 118 -10.59 -6.41 11.22
N ARG A 119 -10.25 -5.12 11.39
CA ARG A 119 -9.17 -4.46 10.65
C ARG A 119 -7.94 -4.14 11.51
N GLY A 120 -8.12 -3.76 12.77
CA GLY A 120 -7.04 -3.35 13.66
C GLY A 120 -6.29 -2.10 13.17
N GLN A 121 -6.92 -1.18 12.45
CA GLN A 121 -6.26 -0.03 11.79
C GLN A 121 -6.31 1.26 12.61
N GLY A 122 -6.21 1.16 13.94
CA GLY A 122 -6.21 2.31 14.85
C GLY A 122 -4.86 3.04 14.91
N ILE A 123 -4.78 4.07 15.75
CA ILE A 123 -3.62 4.95 15.97
C ILE A 123 -2.34 4.14 16.21
N ILE A 124 -2.40 3.10 17.05
CA ILE A 124 -1.23 2.27 17.37
C ILE A 124 -0.65 1.62 16.11
N THR A 125 -1.51 1.14 15.20
CA THR A 125 -1.08 0.54 13.94
C THR A 125 -0.51 1.59 12.99
N THR A 126 -1.16 2.75 12.89
CA THR A 126 -0.66 3.86 12.05
C THR A 126 0.70 4.37 12.51
N LEU A 127 0.91 4.49 13.83
CA LEU A 127 2.23 4.82 14.38
C LEU A 127 3.24 3.69 14.15
N GLY A 128 2.80 2.43 14.19
CA GLY A 128 3.62 1.30 13.78
C GLY A 128 4.11 1.41 12.33
N TYR A 129 3.24 1.82 11.39
CA TYR A 129 3.62 2.12 10.02
C TYR A 129 4.64 3.25 9.95
N LEU A 130 4.44 4.33 10.71
CA LEU A 130 5.37 5.46 10.75
C LEU A 130 6.76 5.06 11.27
N VAL A 131 6.82 4.24 12.33
CA VAL A 131 8.08 3.71 12.86
C VAL A 131 8.81 2.88 11.80
N LEU A 132 8.12 1.93 11.15
CA LEU A 132 8.74 1.08 10.12
C LEU A 132 9.15 1.88 8.87
N PHE A 133 8.37 2.90 8.49
CA PHE A 133 8.71 3.81 7.40
C PHE A 133 9.99 4.57 7.70
N LEU A 134 10.05 5.24 8.86
CA LEU A 134 11.22 5.99 9.27
C LEU A 134 12.44 5.03 9.41
N ALA A 135 12.24 3.79 9.90
CA ALA A 135 13.27 2.75 10.03
C ALA A 135 13.85 2.37 8.68
N THR A 136 12.97 2.25 7.70
CA THR A 136 13.37 1.99 6.32
C THR A 136 14.23 3.13 5.79
N VAL A 137 13.79 4.37 5.97
CA VAL A 137 14.48 5.55 5.41
C VAL A 137 15.84 5.80 6.07
N THR A 138 15.98 5.57 7.39
CA THR A 138 17.25 5.77 8.10
C THR A 138 18.27 4.66 7.85
N THR A 139 17.81 3.41 7.72
CA THR A 139 18.68 2.23 7.72
C THR A 139 19.05 1.79 6.31
N PHE A 140 18.15 1.97 5.34
CA PHE A 140 18.34 1.51 3.96
C PHE A 140 18.79 2.65 3.03
N ALA A 141 19.67 3.52 3.51
CA ALA A 141 20.21 4.62 2.70
C ALA A 141 21.26 4.15 1.67
N GLY A 142 22.01 3.08 1.98
CA GLY A 142 23.10 2.56 1.14
C GLY A 142 22.63 1.65 0.00
N ARG A 143 23.40 1.59 -1.09
CA ARG A 143 23.05 0.79 -2.29
C ARG A 143 22.83 -0.70 -1.98
N ASP A 144 23.70 -1.30 -1.17
CA ASP A 144 23.63 -2.72 -0.83
C ASP A 144 22.44 -3.03 0.08
N SER A 145 22.18 -2.19 1.08
CA SER A 145 21.01 -2.31 1.95
C SER A 145 19.71 -2.23 1.13
N ARG A 146 19.57 -1.25 0.22
CA ARG A 146 18.41 -1.16 -0.68
C ARG A 146 18.26 -2.39 -1.56
N ARG A 147 19.37 -2.92 -2.08
CA ARG A 147 19.36 -4.14 -2.89
C ARG A 147 18.85 -5.34 -2.07
N ARG A 148 19.26 -5.44 -0.80
CA ARG A 148 18.78 -6.47 0.12
C ARG A 148 17.29 -6.31 0.42
N LEU A 149 16.81 -5.10 0.70
CA LEU A 149 15.39 -4.81 0.91
C LEU A 149 14.53 -5.20 -0.31
N VAL A 150 14.95 -4.80 -1.52
CA VAL A 150 14.29 -5.20 -2.77
C VAL A 150 14.32 -6.72 -2.94
N GLY A 151 15.47 -7.35 -2.72
CA GLY A 151 15.61 -8.80 -2.83
C GLY A 151 14.66 -9.56 -1.90
N VAL A 152 14.55 -9.14 -0.64
CA VAL A 152 13.61 -9.72 0.34
C VAL A 152 12.16 -9.47 -0.04
N THR A 153 11.83 -8.28 -0.56
CA THR A 153 10.48 -7.98 -1.09
C THR A 153 10.09 -8.92 -2.23
N LEU A 154 11.01 -9.14 -3.18
CA LEU A 154 10.78 -10.05 -4.30
C LEU A 154 10.67 -11.50 -3.83
N ALA A 155 11.54 -11.92 -2.91
CA ALA A 155 11.49 -13.25 -2.30
C ALA A 155 10.17 -13.49 -1.57
N ALA A 156 9.64 -12.49 -0.86
CA ALA A 156 8.34 -12.55 -0.19
C ALA A 156 7.19 -12.66 -1.20
N SER A 157 7.29 -12.01 -2.35
CA SER A 157 6.23 -12.05 -3.37
C SER A 157 6.09 -13.40 -4.09
N LEU A 158 7.15 -14.21 -4.13
CA LEU A 158 7.15 -15.50 -4.81
C LEU A 158 6.12 -16.48 -4.21
N PRO A 159 6.15 -16.80 -2.90
CA PRO A 159 5.14 -17.67 -2.30
C PRO A 159 3.73 -17.08 -2.32
N VAL A 160 3.58 -15.75 -2.25
CA VAL A 160 2.26 -15.09 -2.41
C VAL A 160 1.68 -15.38 -3.80
N ALA A 161 2.46 -15.15 -4.86
CA ALA A 161 2.04 -15.37 -6.24
C ALA A 161 1.84 -16.86 -6.54
N LEU A 162 2.72 -17.73 -6.02
CA LEU A 162 2.62 -19.17 -6.19
C LEU A 162 1.34 -19.72 -5.53
N LEU A 163 1.04 -19.30 -4.30
CA LEU A 163 -0.21 -19.68 -3.63
C LEU A 163 -1.44 -19.20 -4.38
N ALA A 164 -1.39 -18.00 -4.98
CA ALA A 164 -2.46 -17.55 -5.87
C ALA A 164 -2.61 -18.46 -7.11
N MET A 165 -1.51 -18.96 -7.69
CA MET A 165 -1.58 -19.92 -8.82
C MET A 165 -2.09 -21.30 -8.41
N LEU A 166 -1.75 -21.77 -7.21
CA LEU A 166 -2.30 -23.01 -6.67
C LEU A 166 -3.82 -22.88 -6.45
N GLN A 167 -4.27 -21.76 -5.87
CA GLN A 167 -5.70 -21.45 -5.74
C GLN A 167 -6.41 -21.43 -7.10
N PHE A 168 -5.79 -20.84 -8.13
CA PHE A 168 -6.33 -20.85 -9.49
C PHE A 168 -6.47 -22.27 -10.04
N ALA A 169 -5.50 -23.15 -9.79
CA ALA A 169 -5.52 -24.54 -10.20
C ALA A 169 -6.50 -25.42 -9.39
N GLY A 170 -7.25 -24.85 -8.44
CA GLY A 170 -8.11 -25.60 -7.53
C GLY A 170 -7.36 -26.39 -6.46
N LEU A 171 -6.04 -26.20 -6.34
CA LEU A 171 -5.22 -26.82 -5.32
C LEU A 171 -5.26 -25.96 -4.06
N ASN A 172 -5.79 -26.52 -2.97
CA ASN A 172 -5.90 -25.82 -1.70
C ASN A 172 -4.93 -26.42 -0.66
N PRO A 173 -3.62 -26.11 -0.72
CA PRO A 173 -2.63 -26.68 0.21
C PRO A 173 -2.88 -26.25 1.66
N VAL A 174 -3.61 -25.15 1.86
CA VAL A 174 -4.09 -24.70 3.16
C VAL A 174 -5.56 -24.36 2.99
N PRO A 175 -6.51 -24.95 3.74
CA PRO A 175 -7.96 -24.84 3.49
C PRO A 175 -8.50 -23.43 3.81
N LEU A 176 -8.04 -22.45 3.05
CA LEU A 176 -8.42 -21.05 3.16
C LEU A 176 -9.74 -20.88 2.42
N GLN A 177 -10.79 -20.49 3.13
CA GLN A 177 -12.08 -20.21 2.52
C GLN A 177 -12.01 -18.90 1.74
N SER A 178 -12.35 -18.94 0.45
CA SER A 178 -12.57 -17.73 -0.35
C SER A 178 -14.01 -17.26 -0.19
N LEU A 179 -14.20 -15.94 -0.17
CA LEU A 179 -15.54 -15.34 -0.30
C LEU A 179 -16.09 -15.47 -1.74
N ASP A 180 -15.19 -15.65 -2.71
CA ASP A 180 -15.48 -15.81 -4.13
C ASP A 180 -14.54 -16.88 -4.71
N PRO A 181 -15.04 -18.10 -4.96
CA PRO A 181 -14.24 -19.20 -5.53
C PRO A 181 -13.68 -18.91 -6.92
N SER A 182 -14.22 -17.91 -7.64
CA SER A 182 -13.76 -17.56 -8.99
C SER A 182 -12.50 -16.69 -9.00
N ARG A 183 -12.03 -16.23 -7.84
CA ARG A 183 -10.93 -15.27 -7.73
C ARG A 183 -9.87 -15.72 -6.73
N VAL A 184 -8.62 -15.47 -7.08
CA VAL A 184 -7.48 -15.81 -6.21
C VAL A 184 -7.12 -14.65 -5.29
N PHE A 185 -6.64 -14.97 -4.09
CA PHE A 185 -6.29 -13.99 -3.05
C PHE A 185 -4.93 -14.27 -2.39
N GLY A 186 -4.28 -15.38 -2.74
CA GLY A 186 -3.01 -15.82 -2.15
C GLY A 186 -3.12 -15.90 -0.63
N THR A 187 -2.18 -15.26 0.06
CA THR A 187 -2.14 -15.12 1.52
C THR A 187 -2.80 -13.84 2.01
N LEU A 188 -3.39 -13.01 1.13
CA LEU A 188 -3.85 -11.66 1.46
C LEU A 188 -5.35 -11.55 1.72
N SER A 189 -6.05 -12.67 1.97
CA SER A 189 -7.50 -12.78 2.31
C SER A 189 -8.51 -12.23 1.30
N ASN A 190 -8.09 -11.31 0.44
CA ASN A 190 -8.93 -10.61 -0.52
C ASN A 190 -8.19 -10.43 -1.87
N PRO A 191 -8.83 -10.69 -3.01
CA PRO A 191 -8.22 -10.50 -4.32
C PRO A 191 -7.80 -9.05 -4.61
N ILE A 192 -8.46 -8.06 -4.01
CA ILE A 192 -8.08 -6.64 -4.12
C ILE A 192 -6.78 -6.39 -3.37
N PHE A 193 -6.59 -6.98 -2.19
CA PHE A 193 -5.36 -6.85 -1.40
C PHE A 193 -4.19 -7.56 -2.08
N LEU A 194 -4.41 -8.76 -2.63
CA LEU A 194 -3.44 -9.45 -3.50
C LEU A 194 -2.99 -8.53 -4.64
N GLY A 195 -3.94 -7.98 -5.38
CA GLY A 195 -3.64 -7.08 -6.48
C GLY A 195 -2.89 -5.82 -6.03
N ALA A 196 -3.34 -5.16 -4.96
CA ALA A 196 -2.72 -3.95 -4.44
C ALA A 196 -1.27 -4.17 -3.99
N TYR A 197 -0.99 -5.29 -3.33
CA TYR A 197 0.38 -5.69 -2.98
C TYR A 197 1.24 -5.88 -4.23
N LEU A 198 0.75 -6.62 -5.23
CA LEU A 198 1.50 -6.91 -6.45
C LEU A 198 1.73 -5.66 -7.32
N VAL A 199 0.82 -4.68 -7.32
CA VAL A 199 1.02 -3.37 -7.96
C VAL A 199 2.28 -2.68 -7.43
N LEU A 200 2.58 -2.80 -6.13
CA LEU A 200 3.78 -2.23 -5.53
C LEU A 200 5.05 -3.03 -5.83
N VAL A 201 4.94 -4.35 -5.98
CA VAL A 201 6.09 -5.24 -6.16
C VAL A 201 6.53 -5.35 -7.62
N ILE A 202 5.60 -5.39 -8.58
CA ILE A 202 5.90 -5.58 -10.02
C ILE A 202 6.94 -4.57 -10.55
N PRO A 203 6.85 -3.25 -10.24
CA PRO A 203 7.88 -2.30 -10.66
C PRO A 203 9.28 -2.63 -10.14
N LEU A 204 9.40 -3.25 -8.96
CA LEU A 204 10.68 -3.69 -8.42
C LEU A 204 11.23 -4.91 -9.19
N THR A 205 10.36 -5.84 -9.59
CA THR A 205 10.74 -6.96 -10.46
C THR A 205 11.25 -6.44 -11.81
N LEU A 206 10.55 -5.47 -12.40
CA LEU A 206 10.95 -4.82 -13.65
C LEU A 206 12.28 -4.07 -13.51
N ALA A 207 12.51 -3.39 -12.38
CA ALA A 207 13.79 -2.74 -12.10
C ALA A 207 14.95 -3.74 -12.10
N GLN A 208 14.74 -4.95 -11.55
CA GLN A 208 15.75 -6.01 -11.56
C GLN A 208 15.96 -6.59 -12.96
N ILE A 209 14.90 -6.77 -13.77
CA ILE A 209 15.02 -7.17 -15.18
C ILE A 209 15.85 -6.14 -15.95
N ALA A 210 15.53 -4.85 -15.84
CA ALA A 210 16.28 -3.78 -16.47
C ALA A 210 17.75 -3.79 -16.02
N ARG A 211 18.01 -4.04 -14.72
CA ARG A 211 19.38 -4.15 -14.21
C ARG A 211 20.15 -5.33 -14.80
N TYR A 212 19.52 -6.49 -14.98
CA TYR A 212 20.17 -7.71 -15.47
C TYR A 212 20.30 -7.78 -17.00
N ALA A 213 19.46 -7.05 -17.74
CA ALA A 213 19.40 -7.12 -19.20
C ALA A 213 19.84 -5.84 -19.93
N ILE A 214 19.70 -4.66 -19.30
CA ILE A 214 19.88 -3.36 -19.97
C ILE A 214 21.01 -2.55 -19.33
N LEU A 215 21.06 -2.51 -17.99
CA LEU A 215 21.97 -1.62 -17.25
C LEU A 215 23.29 -2.28 -16.83
N SER A 216 23.42 -3.60 -16.97
CA SER A 216 24.66 -4.33 -16.73
C SER A 216 25.54 -4.35 -17.98
N HIS A 217 26.86 -4.40 -17.80
CA HIS A 217 27.81 -4.51 -18.92
C HIS A 217 27.61 -5.81 -19.72
N GLU A 218 27.22 -6.88 -19.03
CA GLU A 218 26.87 -8.18 -19.61
C GLU A 218 25.51 -8.65 -19.08
N ILE A 219 24.80 -9.45 -19.89
CA ILE A 219 23.50 -9.99 -19.50
C ILE A 219 23.68 -11.06 -18.42
N GLN A 220 23.00 -10.89 -17.29
CA GLN A 220 23.02 -11.84 -16.18
C GLN A 220 21.85 -12.81 -16.29
N TRP A 221 21.99 -13.83 -17.13
CA TRP A 221 20.91 -14.76 -17.51
C TRP A 221 20.18 -15.42 -16.33
N GLY A 222 20.92 -15.89 -15.31
CA GLY A 222 20.29 -16.53 -14.15
C GLY A 222 19.34 -15.62 -13.38
N GLY A 223 19.78 -14.38 -13.10
CA GLY A 223 18.96 -13.37 -12.45
C GLY A 223 17.80 -12.90 -13.33
N LEU A 224 18.05 -12.76 -14.64
CA LEU A 224 17.04 -12.38 -15.63
C LEU A 224 15.92 -13.42 -15.71
N LEU A 225 16.25 -14.70 -15.88
CA LEU A 225 15.26 -15.78 -15.97
C LEU A 225 14.42 -15.88 -14.70
N ALA A 226 15.04 -15.80 -13.52
CA ALA A 226 14.34 -15.80 -12.26
C ALA A 226 13.33 -14.65 -12.14
N CYS A 227 13.72 -13.44 -12.57
CA CYS A 227 12.82 -12.28 -12.55
C CYS A 227 11.71 -12.38 -13.60
N ILE A 228 11.96 -12.97 -14.78
CA ILE A 228 10.93 -13.21 -15.80
C ILE A 228 9.89 -14.20 -15.29
N VAL A 229 10.32 -15.32 -14.71
CA VAL A 229 9.42 -16.31 -14.11
C VAL A 229 8.60 -15.67 -13.00
N LEU A 230 9.25 -14.93 -12.10
CA LEU A 230 8.56 -14.23 -11.02
C LEU A 230 7.55 -13.20 -11.55
N LEU A 231 7.92 -12.40 -12.54
CA LEU A 231 7.03 -11.41 -13.16
C LEU A 231 5.80 -12.09 -13.77
N THR A 232 5.99 -13.21 -14.47
CA THR A 232 4.88 -13.98 -15.05
C THR A 232 3.91 -14.46 -13.97
N LEU A 233 4.42 -15.00 -12.85
CA LEU A 233 3.60 -15.41 -11.72
C LEU A 233 2.85 -14.22 -11.09
N GLN A 234 3.53 -13.08 -10.90
CA GLN A 234 2.94 -11.86 -10.35
C GLN A 234 1.81 -11.33 -11.26
N LEU A 235 2.04 -11.25 -12.57
CA LEU A 235 1.05 -10.78 -13.54
C LEU A 235 -0.15 -11.74 -13.63
N ALA A 236 0.10 -13.05 -13.67
CA ALA A 236 -0.96 -14.04 -13.63
C ALA A 236 -1.80 -13.91 -12.35
N ALA A 237 -1.17 -13.74 -11.18
CA ALA A 237 -1.87 -13.53 -9.92
C ALA A 237 -2.74 -12.25 -9.93
N VAL A 238 -2.27 -11.16 -10.52
CA VAL A 238 -3.09 -9.94 -10.69
C VAL A 238 -4.28 -10.20 -11.61
N VAL A 239 -4.08 -10.87 -12.75
CA VAL A 239 -5.16 -11.18 -13.71
C VAL A 239 -6.22 -12.08 -13.06
N PHE A 240 -5.81 -13.17 -12.44
CA PHE A 240 -6.72 -14.13 -11.79
C PHE A 240 -7.32 -13.61 -10.48
N SER A 241 -6.76 -12.54 -9.89
CA SER A 241 -7.44 -11.82 -8.80
C SER A 241 -8.76 -11.21 -9.27
N GLY A 242 -8.94 -11.02 -10.57
CA GLY A 242 -10.14 -10.47 -11.18
C GLY A 242 -10.43 -9.02 -10.78
N SER A 243 -9.48 -8.30 -10.16
CA SER A 243 -9.70 -6.96 -9.62
C SER A 243 -9.33 -5.87 -10.64
N ARG A 244 -10.31 -5.04 -11.06
CA ARG A 244 -10.11 -3.96 -12.06
C ARG A 244 -9.11 -2.90 -11.59
N GLY A 245 -9.21 -2.46 -10.34
CA GLY A 245 -8.33 -1.43 -9.76
C GLY A 245 -6.85 -1.81 -9.81
N PRO A 246 -6.46 -2.98 -9.29
CA PRO A 246 -5.11 -3.51 -9.44
C PRO A 246 -4.62 -3.67 -10.87
N LEU A 247 -5.45 -4.12 -11.82
CA LEU A 247 -5.06 -4.19 -13.24
C LEU A 247 -4.67 -2.82 -13.80
N LEU A 248 -5.49 -1.79 -13.53
CA LEU A 248 -5.20 -0.41 -13.92
C LEU A 248 -3.95 0.12 -13.18
N GLY A 249 -3.78 -0.23 -11.91
CA GLY A 249 -2.60 0.11 -11.12
C GLY A 249 -1.31 -0.48 -11.70
N VAL A 250 -1.33 -1.76 -12.13
CA VAL A 250 -0.19 -2.38 -12.81
C VAL A 250 0.07 -1.69 -14.14
N ALA A 251 -0.96 -1.43 -14.95
CA ALA A 251 -0.79 -0.74 -16.22
C ALA A 251 -0.15 0.65 -16.04
N ALA A 252 -0.64 1.45 -15.09
CA ALA A 252 -0.08 2.75 -14.75
C ALA A 252 1.35 2.66 -14.20
N GLY A 253 1.61 1.70 -13.31
CA GLY A 253 2.94 1.46 -12.73
C GLY A 253 3.97 1.02 -13.76
N VAL A 254 3.60 0.11 -14.67
CA VAL A 254 4.45 -0.34 -15.79
C VAL A 254 4.71 0.83 -16.74
N PHE A 255 3.68 1.59 -17.10
CA PHE A 255 3.83 2.78 -17.93
C PHE A 255 4.83 3.76 -17.32
N LEU A 256 4.63 4.14 -16.05
CA LEU A 256 5.49 5.08 -15.35
C LEU A 256 6.93 4.54 -15.26
N PHE A 257 7.09 3.25 -14.94
CA PHE A 257 8.40 2.61 -14.91
C PHE A 257 9.12 2.69 -16.26
N LEU A 258 8.45 2.31 -17.36
CA LEU A 258 9.03 2.35 -18.70
C LEU A 258 9.34 3.79 -19.14
N TYR A 259 8.49 4.75 -18.80
CA TYR A 259 8.71 6.16 -19.07
C TYR A 259 9.95 6.67 -18.34
N LEU A 260 10.08 6.39 -17.03
CA LEU A 260 11.26 6.76 -16.24
C LEU A 260 12.53 6.07 -16.74
N LEU A 261 12.44 4.80 -17.13
CA LEU A 261 13.56 4.06 -17.72
C LEU A 261 14.01 4.69 -19.04
N ALA A 262 13.07 5.09 -19.90
CA ALA A 262 13.37 5.77 -21.16
C ALA A 262 14.04 7.13 -20.92
N LEU A 263 13.56 7.91 -19.94
CA LEU A 263 14.19 9.18 -19.53
C LEU A 263 15.61 8.95 -18.98
N GLN A 264 15.80 7.93 -18.13
CA GLN A 264 17.11 7.58 -17.59
C GLN A 264 18.08 7.13 -18.69
N ALA A 265 17.60 6.37 -19.67
CA ALA A 265 18.35 5.98 -20.85
C ALA A 265 18.50 7.10 -21.90
N ARG A 266 17.99 8.31 -21.62
CA ARG A 266 17.97 9.50 -22.50
C ARG A 266 17.33 9.25 -23.87
N ARG A 267 16.39 8.30 -23.96
CA ARG A 267 15.69 7.94 -25.21
C ARG A 267 14.35 8.67 -25.33
N ARG A 268 14.37 9.86 -25.94
CA ARG A 268 13.18 10.74 -26.08
C ARG A 268 12.07 10.15 -26.95
N GLY A 269 12.40 9.37 -27.98
CA GLY A 269 11.41 8.73 -28.88
C GLY A 269 10.46 7.77 -28.15
N PRO A 270 10.98 6.72 -27.49
CA PRO A 270 10.16 5.81 -26.67
C PRO A 270 9.35 6.54 -25.57
N ALA A 271 9.93 7.54 -24.92
CA ALA A 271 9.23 8.33 -23.90
C ALA A 271 8.03 9.09 -24.49
N ALA A 272 8.19 9.72 -25.65
CA ALA A 272 7.11 10.41 -26.35
C ALA A 272 6.04 9.42 -26.85
N GLY A 273 6.45 8.26 -27.37
CA GLY A 273 5.53 7.21 -27.80
C GLY A 273 4.70 6.65 -26.64
N LEU A 274 5.32 6.38 -25.49
CA LEU A 274 4.61 5.97 -24.27
C LEU A 274 3.61 7.04 -23.84
N LEU A 275 4.00 8.31 -23.81
CA LEU A 275 3.10 9.41 -23.45
C LEU A 275 1.90 9.50 -24.41
N ALA A 276 2.13 9.36 -25.72
CA ALA A 276 1.07 9.32 -26.71
C ALA A 276 0.11 8.14 -26.50
N ILE A 277 0.64 6.94 -26.17
CA ILE A 277 -0.17 5.77 -25.81
C ILE A 277 -1.00 6.04 -24.55
N ALA A 278 -0.43 6.66 -23.52
CA ALA A 278 -1.16 6.98 -22.30
C ALA A 278 -2.29 7.98 -22.55
N VAL A 279 -2.02 9.06 -23.30
CA VAL A 279 -3.04 10.03 -23.71
C VAL A 279 -4.13 9.36 -24.53
N PHE A 280 -3.76 8.53 -25.51
CA PHE A 280 -4.70 7.76 -26.31
C PHE A 280 -5.56 6.82 -25.45
N ALA A 281 -4.95 6.11 -24.50
CA ALA A 281 -5.67 5.20 -23.60
C ALA A 281 -6.66 5.96 -22.70
N LEU A 282 -6.30 7.15 -22.21
CA LEU A 282 -7.19 8.02 -21.43
C LEU A 282 -8.36 8.53 -22.28
N ILE A 283 -8.07 8.99 -23.50
CA ILE A 283 -9.12 9.42 -24.45
C ILE A 283 -10.03 8.25 -24.80
N PHE A 284 -9.46 7.08 -25.10
CA PHE A 284 -10.21 5.86 -25.36
C PHE A 284 -11.10 5.50 -24.17
N LEU A 285 -10.58 5.52 -22.95
CA LEU A 285 -11.36 5.18 -21.76
C LEU A 285 -12.50 6.19 -21.51
N ALA A 286 -12.24 7.48 -21.72
CA ALA A 286 -13.24 8.55 -21.61
C ALA A 286 -14.36 8.35 -22.65
N LEU A 287 -14.00 8.21 -23.93
CA LEU A 287 -14.94 7.93 -25.00
C LEU A 287 -15.68 6.60 -24.77
N PHE A 288 -14.97 5.56 -24.33
CA PHE A 288 -15.53 4.25 -24.05
C PHE A 288 -16.56 4.28 -22.92
N ASN A 289 -16.49 5.23 -21.98
CA ASN A 289 -17.43 5.38 -20.87
C ASN A 289 -18.50 6.47 -21.07
N MET A 290 -18.40 7.30 -22.13
CA MET A 290 -19.42 8.32 -22.42
C MET A 290 -20.79 7.70 -22.81
N PRO A 291 -21.92 8.29 -22.38
CA PRO A 291 -23.24 7.92 -22.90
C PRO A 291 -23.30 8.05 -24.43
N ASN A 292 -23.92 7.09 -25.13
CA ASN A 292 -24.07 7.07 -26.60
C ASN A 292 -22.77 7.11 -27.41
N SER A 293 -21.67 6.63 -26.83
CA SER A 293 -20.39 6.53 -27.53
C SER A 293 -20.42 5.53 -28.70
N PRO A 294 -19.70 5.79 -29.81
CA PRO A 294 -19.49 4.80 -30.87
C PRO A 294 -18.78 3.54 -30.37
N LEU A 295 -18.11 3.60 -29.21
CA LEU A 295 -17.45 2.48 -28.55
C LEU A 295 -18.37 1.69 -27.60
N ALA A 296 -19.63 2.10 -27.45
CA ALA A 296 -20.60 1.41 -26.59
C ALA A 296 -20.78 -0.09 -26.91
N PRO A 297 -20.75 -0.56 -28.18
CA PRO A 297 -20.84 -2.00 -28.48
C PRO A 297 -19.73 -2.83 -27.82
N LEU A 298 -18.54 -2.25 -27.64
CA LEU A 298 -17.40 -2.93 -27.01
C LEU A 298 -17.66 -3.24 -25.52
N ARG A 299 -18.65 -2.61 -24.88
CA ARG A 299 -19.04 -2.90 -23.49
C ARG A 299 -19.73 -4.25 -23.34
N SER A 300 -20.21 -4.86 -24.42
CA SER A 300 -20.79 -6.20 -24.40
C SER A 300 -19.75 -7.31 -24.32
N VAL A 301 -18.49 -7.02 -24.67
CA VAL A 301 -17.38 -7.99 -24.59
C VAL A 301 -17.06 -8.26 -23.11
N PRO A 302 -17.04 -9.52 -22.63
CA PRO A 302 -16.90 -9.82 -21.20
C PRO A 302 -15.68 -9.21 -20.51
N ILE A 303 -14.56 -9.04 -21.22
CA ILE A 303 -13.33 -8.45 -20.69
C ILE A 303 -13.41 -6.91 -20.69
N LEU A 304 -13.85 -6.31 -21.80
CA LEU A 304 -13.89 -4.85 -21.97
C LEU A 304 -15.07 -4.21 -21.23
N GLY A 305 -16.21 -4.89 -21.17
CA GLY A 305 -17.41 -4.49 -20.43
C GLY A 305 -17.16 -4.25 -18.96
N ARG A 306 -16.13 -4.90 -18.39
CA ARG A 306 -15.67 -4.64 -17.02
C ARG A 306 -15.18 -3.20 -16.83
N PHE A 307 -14.74 -2.54 -17.88
CA PHE A 307 -14.28 -1.14 -17.82
C PHE A 307 -15.33 -0.14 -18.30
N GLY A 308 -16.53 -0.60 -18.67
CA GLY A 308 -17.54 0.17 -19.41
C GLY A 308 -18.83 0.46 -18.67
N GLN A 309 -18.93 0.14 -17.38
CA GLN A 309 -20.17 0.28 -16.60
C GLN A 309 -20.25 1.57 -15.75
N GLY A 310 -19.24 2.46 -15.81
CA GLY A 310 -19.23 3.72 -15.07
C GLY A 310 -19.54 3.55 -13.57
N LEU A 311 -20.19 4.56 -12.97
CA LEU A 311 -20.65 4.52 -11.57
C LEU A 311 -21.99 3.76 -11.37
N GLY A 312 -22.50 3.08 -12.40
CA GLY A 312 -23.83 2.46 -12.41
C GLY A 312 -23.85 0.97 -12.08
N GLY A 313 -22.69 0.34 -11.85
CA GLY A 313 -22.61 -1.06 -11.37
C GLY A 313 -22.96 -1.18 -9.89
N GLY A 314 -23.39 -2.37 -9.45
CA GLY A 314 -23.84 -2.58 -8.05
C GLY A 314 -22.77 -2.21 -7.01
N SER A 315 -21.49 -2.47 -7.27
CA SER A 315 -20.41 -2.14 -6.33
C SER A 315 -20.06 -0.65 -6.31
N GLU A 316 -20.22 0.03 -7.45
CA GLU A 316 -19.96 1.44 -7.63
C GLU A 316 -21.10 2.29 -7.02
N GLN A 317 -22.35 1.82 -7.17
CA GLN A 317 -23.51 2.43 -6.54
C GLN A 317 -23.42 2.42 -5.01
N VAL A 318 -22.94 1.32 -4.42
CA VAL A 318 -22.66 1.22 -2.96
C VAL A 318 -21.69 2.34 -2.52
N ARG A 319 -20.62 2.58 -3.28
CA ARG A 319 -19.64 3.63 -2.95
C ARG A 319 -20.26 5.03 -3.02
N VAL A 320 -21.08 5.31 -4.04
CA VAL A 320 -21.75 6.61 -4.19
C VAL A 320 -22.68 6.87 -3.00
N LEU A 321 -23.47 5.88 -2.58
CA LEU A 321 -24.36 5.99 -1.41
C LEU A 321 -23.56 6.22 -0.11
N ILE A 322 -22.42 5.53 0.06
CA ILE A 322 -21.51 5.77 1.20
C ILE A 322 -21.01 7.22 1.18
N TRP A 323 -20.58 7.73 0.02
CA TRP A 323 -20.08 9.10 -0.10
C TRP A 323 -21.16 10.14 0.15
N GLN A 324 -22.40 9.90 -0.29
CA GLN A 324 -23.55 10.73 0.04
C GLN A 324 -23.77 10.79 1.56
N GLY A 325 -23.75 9.64 2.24
CA GLY A 325 -23.83 9.59 3.70
C GLY A 325 -22.69 10.33 4.40
N ILE A 326 -21.47 10.29 3.86
CA ILE A 326 -20.33 11.08 4.38
C ILE A 326 -20.60 12.58 4.22
N VAL A 327 -21.03 13.03 3.05
CA VAL A 327 -21.31 14.45 2.79
C VAL A 327 -22.44 14.95 3.70
N GLU A 328 -23.52 14.19 3.83
CA GLU A 328 -24.62 14.49 4.75
C GLU A 328 -24.15 14.58 6.20
N ARG A 329 -23.25 13.68 6.60
CA ARG A 329 -22.68 13.67 7.96
C ARG A 329 -21.90 14.95 8.26
N PHE A 330 -21.11 15.46 7.30
CA PHE A 330 -20.39 16.73 7.47
C PHE A 330 -21.29 17.95 7.37
N ALA A 331 -22.38 17.89 6.60
CA ALA A 331 -23.37 18.96 6.57
C ALA A 331 -24.07 19.12 7.93
N GLY A 332 -24.33 18.02 8.64
CA GLY A 332 -24.90 18.03 9.98
C GLY A 332 -23.92 18.44 11.09
N GLU A 333 -22.62 18.18 10.94
CA GLU A 333 -21.58 18.56 11.91
C GLU A 333 -20.36 19.26 11.26
N PRO A 334 -20.51 20.51 10.77
CA PRO A 334 -19.43 21.21 10.05
C PRO A 334 -18.14 21.39 10.86
N GLY A 335 -18.24 21.48 12.21
CA GLY A 335 -17.08 21.58 13.10
C GLY A 335 -16.12 20.38 13.01
N ARG A 336 -16.59 19.24 12.51
CA ARG A 336 -15.78 18.04 12.29
C ARG A 336 -14.94 18.14 11.02
N LEU A 337 -15.18 19.09 10.12
CA LEU A 337 -14.49 19.17 8.83
C LEU A 337 -12.97 19.30 8.95
N ALA A 338 -12.47 19.94 10.03
CA ALA A 338 -11.04 20.13 10.24
C ALA A 338 -10.30 18.83 10.62
N LEU A 339 -10.84 18.05 11.58
CA LEU A 339 -10.16 16.92 12.22
C LEU A 339 -10.90 15.58 12.09
N GLY A 340 -12.06 15.56 11.46
CA GLY A 340 -12.89 14.37 11.28
C GLY A 340 -13.51 13.85 12.57
N PHE A 341 -13.91 12.59 12.50
CA PHE A 341 -14.59 11.84 13.56
C PHE A 341 -13.63 10.89 14.32
N GLY A 342 -12.39 10.75 13.85
CA GLY A 342 -11.34 9.93 14.45
C GLY A 342 -10.99 8.68 13.64
N PRO A 343 -9.80 8.08 13.83
CA PRO A 343 -9.41 6.84 13.17
C PRO A 343 -10.41 5.70 13.41
N GLU A 344 -10.66 4.85 12.40
CA GLU A 344 -11.59 3.71 12.48
C GLU A 344 -13.05 4.07 12.86
N SER A 345 -13.42 5.35 12.82
CA SER A 345 -14.76 5.82 13.18
C SER A 345 -15.77 5.77 12.05
N THR A 346 -15.35 5.47 10.81
CA THR A 346 -16.19 5.54 9.59
C THR A 346 -17.52 4.83 9.75
N HIS A 347 -17.51 3.61 10.29
CA HIS A 347 -18.73 2.88 10.60
C HIS A 347 -19.66 3.64 11.54
N ALA A 348 -19.14 4.08 12.69
CA ALA A 348 -19.92 4.78 13.72
C ALA A 348 -20.43 6.15 13.24
N ALA A 349 -19.64 6.88 12.46
CA ALA A 349 -20.01 8.17 11.90
C ALA A 349 -21.20 8.05 10.94
N LEU A 350 -21.22 6.99 10.13
CA LEU A 350 -22.24 6.78 9.11
C LEU A 350 -23.55 6.15 9.62
N LEU A 351 -23.61 5.66 10.86
CA LEU A 351 -24.87 5.13 11.41
C LEU A 351 -25.99 6.17 11.43
N SER A 352 -25.64 7.45 11.65
CA SER A 352 -26.62 8.54 11.70
C SER A 352 -27.12 9.02 10.33
N THR A 353 -26.34 8.76 9.27
CA THR A 353 -26.64 9.18 7.88
C THR A 353 -26.65 7.97 6.94
N TYR A 354 -27.05 6.82 7.49
CA TYR A 354 -27.09 5.55 6.78
C TYR A 354 -28.16 5.60 5.68
N GLN A 355 -27.75 5.37 4.43
CA GLN A 355 -28.66 5.32 3.29
C GLN A 355 -29.41 3.98 3.27
N PRO A 356 -30.75 3.93 3.41
CA PRO A 356 -31.50 2.68 3.47
C PRO A 356 -31.32 1.77 2.25
N GLU A 357 -31.05 2.34 1.09
CA GLU A 357 -30.76 1.63 -0.17
C GLU A 357 -29.55 0.71 -0.05
N LEU A 358 -28.57 1.05 0.80
CA LEU A 358 -27.41 0.19 1.06
C LEU A 358 -27.81 -1.17 1.61
N ARG A 359 -28.90 -1.24 2.40
CA ARG A 359 -29.40 -2.51 2.94
C ARG A 359 -29.97 -3.41 1.86
N ARG A 360 -30.45 -2.84 0.76
CA ARG A 360 -30.95 -3.60 -0.40
C ARG A 360 -29.80 -4.13 -1.26
N LEU A 361 -28.73 -3.34 -1.39
CA LEU A 361 -27.55 -3.69 -2.20
C LEU A 361 -26.59 -4.63 -1.46
N GLU A 362 -26.37 -4.42 -0.16
CA GLU A 362 -25.52 -5.23 0.70
C GLU A 362 -26.25 -5.62 2.02
N PRO A 363 -27.18 -6.59 1.96
CA PRO A 363 -28.03 -6.96 3.09
C PRO A 363 -27.30 -7.60 4.27
N GLU A 364 -26.00 -7.88 4.19
CA GLU A 364 -25.24 -8.46 5.31
C GLU A 364 -24.05 -7.60 5.74
N ARG A 365 -23.85 -6.44 5.11
CA ARG A 365 -22.70 -5.58 5.41
C ARG A 365 -23.13 -4.15 5.68
N LEU A 366 -22.63 -3.62 6.78
CA LEU A 366 -22.67 -2.19 7.02
C LEU A 366 -21.33 -1.59 6.56
N PRO A 367 -21.34 -0.39 5.97
CA PRO A 367 -20.11 0.26 5.56
C PRO A 367 -19.18 0.46 6.76
N ASP A 368 -17.97 -0.07 6.66
CA ASP A 368 -16.88 0.16 7.61
C ASP A 368 -15.81 1.09 7.04
N ARG A 369 -15.85 1.35 5.72
CA ARG A 369 -14.89 2.16 4.96
C ARG A 369 -15.55 2.94 3.83
N ALA A 370 -14.93 4.05 3.45
CA ALA A 370 -15.34 4.89 2.34
C ALA A 370 -15.00 4.32 0.95
N HIS A 371 -14.15 3.28 0.88
CA HIS A 371 -13.61 2.74 -0.38
C HIS A 371 -12.96 3.78 -1.31
N ASN A 372 -12.53 4.90 -0.72
CA ASN A 372 -11.78 5.98 -1.35
C ASN A 372 -10.90 6.61 -0.27
N VAL A 373 -9.59 6.68 -0.53
CA VAL A 373 -8.60 7.11 0.48
C VAL A 373 -8.82 8.55 0.95
N PHE A 374 -9.30 9.44 0.08
CA PHE A 374 -9.54 10.85 0.44
C PHE A 374 -10.82 11.01 1.26
N PHE A 375 -11.90 10.31 0.89
CA PHE A 375 -13.11 10.28 1.73
C PHE A 375 -12.84 9.60 3.08
N GLU A 376 -12.03 8.54 3.10
CA GLU A 376 -11.62 7.89 4.34
C GLU A 376 -10.81 8.84 5.23
N ALA A 377 -9.84 9.56 4.67
CA ALA A 377 -9.07 10.56 5.39
C ALA A 377 -9.95 11.71 5.89
N LEU A 378 -10.89 12.18 5.06
CA LEU A 378 -11.84 13.22 5.44
C LEU A 378 -12.67 12.78 6.66
N VAL A 379 -13.26 11.59 6.63
CA VAL A 379 -14.05 11.06 7.76
C VAL A 379 -13.18 10.85 8.99
N THR A 380 -12.00 10.26 8.86
CA THR A 380 -11.18 9.85 10.00
C THR A 380 -10.34 10.97 10.61
N SER A 381 -9.94 11.95 9.81
CA SER A 381 -8.96 12.98 10.18
C SER A 381 -9.23 14.37 9.57
N GLY A 382 -10.36 14.55 8.90
CA GLY A 382 -10.78 15.83 8.33
C GLY A 382 -9.91 16.28 7.15
N LEU A 383 -10.04 17.57 6.82
CA LEU A 383 -9.21 18.23 5.82
C LEU A 383 -7.72 18.16 6.18
N ALA A 384 -7.37 18.15 7.47
CA ALA A 384 -5.98 17.96 7.90
C ALA A 384 -5.41 16.63 7.40
N GLY A 385 -6.20 15.55 7.47
CA GLY A 385 -5.81 14.24 6.95
C GLY A 385 -5.68 14.23 5.42
N VAL A 386 -6.63 14.87 4.73
CA VAL A 386 -6.60 15.01 3.27
C VAL A 386 -5.34 15.76 2.82
N VAL A 387 -5.01 16.87 3.47
CA VAL A 387 -3.77 17.62 3.20
C VAL A 387 -2.54 16.77 3.48
N GLY A 388 -2.52 16.03 4.59
CA GLY A 388 -1.43 15.09 4.89
C GLY A 388 -1.20 14.07 3.78
N LEU A 389 -2.27 13.50 3.20
CA LEU A 389 -2.17 12.60 2.05
C LEU A 389 -1.70 13.30 0.78
N LEU A 390 -2.18 14.51 0.50
CA LEU A 390 -1.74 15.30 -0.66
C LEU A 390 -0.28 15.75 -0.57
N LEU A 391 0.30 15.83 0.63
CA LEU A 391 1.73 16.07 0.81
C LEU A 391 2.57 14.81 0.56
N LEU A 392 1.97 13.63 0.69
CA LEU A 392 2.65 12.35 0.52
C LEU A 392 2.70 11.89 -0.94
N PHE A 393 1.63 12.16 -1.71
CA PHE A 393 1.50 11.84 -3.15
C PHE A 393 1.82 13.05 -4.02
#